data_AF-A0A2R4SVL5-F1
#
_entry.id   AF-A0A2R4SVL5-F1
#
_cell.length_a   1.000
_cell.length_b   1.000
_cell.length_c   1.000
_cell.angle_alpha   90.00
_cell.angle_beta   90.00
_cell.angle_gamma   90.00
#
_symmetry.space_group_name_H-M   'P 1'
#
loop_
_entity.id
_entity.type
_entity.pdbx_description
1 polymer ?
#
loop_
_entity_poly.entity_id
_entity_poly.type
_entity_poly.pdbx_seq_one_letter_code
_entity_poly.pdbx_strand_id
1 'polypeptide(L)'
;MSALTRALADQIAAELGANCRTEPTDDPATLRIIDDEGRAILLHHDVAKPSRLTISAQLPTAADDHGVAIKPITVSATLPAGHAAAHIRRRLMPAHAQALAELASRVADRAPAPPVEGGPSVLSSQVVQRAAVALHEIAPAHCPGEAAGWVIGTGSGRARPLLAAWWQSARSTEPTSAEEAMAPFLADALRRAGLSTTEPCTERRVFFAVSPVGADEPRHVVGPARDRPGAWELVDGCTGARVRSLVDRERAGELAEELDREALMQSASGWASLYLPGLGTEEVQDPRLRAVAVDLARGGHMAYGTGAMGHTEVPGFLVLARSECPHEARVHWLLEPRDGVWPGGRRDAPPAVVERRNQDLTEYARCLTAPSRKVSVSSEGCVRVEFTDASADPSRS
;
A
#
# COMPACT_ATOMS: atom_id res chain seq x y z
N MET A 1 14.73 -27.02 -21.42
CA MET A 1 14.73 -27.70 -20.10
C MET A 1 13.90 -28.98 -20.17
N SER A 2 14.34 -30.08 -19.55
CA SER A 2 13.58 -31.35 -19.60
C SER A 2 12.38 -31.31 -18.63
N ALA A 3 11.26 -31.93 -18.99
CA ALA A 3 10.10 -32.08 -18.10
C ALA A 3 10.47 -32.78 -16.77
N LEU A 4 11.52 -33.61 -16.80
CA LEU A 4 12.06 -34.31 -15.63
C LEU A 4 12.70 -33.35 -14.61
N THR A 5 13.39 -32.30 -15.07
CA THR A 5 14.04 -31.32 -14.19
C THR A 5 13.01 -30.48 -13.43
N ARG A 6 11.91 -30.12 -14.09
CA ARG A 6 10.79 -29.41 -13.44
C ARG A 6 10.08 -30.30 -12.41
N ALA A 7 9.76 -31.54 -12.77
CA ALA A 7 9.15 -32.50 -11.84
C ALA A 7 10.02 -32.74 -10.60
N LEU A 8 11.35 -32.80 -10.75
CA LEU A 8 12.26 -32.91 -9.61
C LEU A 8 12.23 -31.66 -8.72
N ALA A 9 12.21 -30.46 -9.31
CA ALA A 9 12.10 -29.22 -8.54
C ALA A 9 10.78 -29.13 -7.76
N ASP A 10 9.66 -29.54 -8.37
CA ASP A 10 8.35 -29.58 -7.72
C ASP A 10 8.34 -30.54 -6.52
N GLN A 11 8.96 -31.72 -6.68
CA GLN A 11 9.13 -32.68 -5.59
C GLN A 11 10.03 -32.14 -4.47
N ILE A 12 11.13 -31.46 -4.82
CA ILE A 12 12.01 -30.82 -3.83
C ILE A 12 11.25 -29.73 -3.08
N ALA A 13 10.44 -28.91 -3.77
CA ALA A 13 9.63 -27.88 -3.15
C ALA A 13 8.63 -28.49 -2.15
N ALA A 14 7.87 -29.51 -2.56
CA ALA A 14 6.94 -30.21 -1.68
C ALA A 14 7.63 -30.84 -0.45
N GLU A 15 8.85 -31.37 -0.63
CA GLU A 15 9.66 -31.91 0.45
C GLU A 15 10.24 -30.83 1.38
N LEU A 16 10.36 -29.58 0.93
CA LEU A 16 10.88 -28.45 1.73
C LEU A 16 9.81 -27.82 2.63
N GLY A 17 8.59 -27.68 2.13
CA GLY A 17 7.48 -27.06 2.88
C GLY A 17 6.19 -27.09 2.08
N ALA A 18 5.06 -26.99 2.78
CA ALA A 18 3.73 -27.06 2.16
C ALA A 18 3.41 -25.83 1.30
N ASN A 19 4.09 -24.70 1.52
CA ASN A 19 3.89 -23.45 0.77
C ASN A 19 5.01 -23.16 -0.22
N CYS A 20 5.99 -24.07 -0.34
CA CYS A 20 7.07 -23.94 -1.29
C CYS A 20 6.51 -24.14 -2.71
N ARG A 21 6.89 -23.26 -3.64
CA ARG A 21 6.45 -23.33 -5.04
C ARG A 21 7.60 -23.13 -6.00
N THR A 22 7.49 -23.72 -7.19
CA THR A 22 8.42 -23.54 -8.29
C THR A 22 7.97 -22.41 -9.20
N GLU A 23 8.93 -21.61 -9.66
CA GLU A 23 8.72 -20.54 -10.63
C GLU A 23 9.76 -20.70 -11.76
N PRO A 24 9.38 -20.41 -13.02
CA PRO A 24 10.33 -20.36 -14.12
C PRO A 24 11.29 -19.17 -13.93
N THR A 25 12.52 -19.32 -14.40
CA THR A 25 13.49 -18.21 -14.52
C THR A 25 13.73 -17.88 -16.00
N ASP A 26 14.31 -16.71 -16.27
CA ASP A 26 14.69 -16.31 -17.62
C ASP A 26 15.78 -17.22 -18.23
N ASP A 27 16.62 -17.83 -17.38
CA ASP A 27 17.54 -18.88 -17.78
C ASP A 27 16.83 -20.24 -17.90
N PRO A 28 16.76 -20.83 -19.11
CA PRO A 28 16.10 -22.11 -19.35
C PRO A 28 16.86 -23.33 -18.79
N ALA A 29 18.05 -23.15 -18.21
CA ALA A 29 18.81 -24.18 -17.50
C ALA A 29 18.64 -24.11 -15.96
N THR A 30 17.90 -23.10 -15.48
CA THR A 30 17.71 -22.82 -14.06
C THR A 30 16.22 -22.90 -13.70
N LEU A 31 15.95 -23.34 -12.47
CA LEU A 31 14.63 -23.33 -11.86
C LEU A 31 14.70 -22.63 -10.51
N ARG A 32 13.65 -21.90 -10.17
CA ARG A 32 13.55 -21.20 -8.88
C ARG A 32 12.53 -21.89 -8.01
N ILE A 33 12.90 -22.25 -6.79
CA ILE A 33 11.97 -22.61 -5.72
C ILE A 33 11.87 -21.40 -4.79
N ILE A 34 10.65 -20.93 -4.56
CA ILE A 34 10.34 -19.97 -3.50
C ILE A 34 9.87 -20.75 -2.29
N ASP A 35 10.56 -20.59 -1.17
CA ASP A 35 10.20 -21.29 0.07
C ASP A 35 9.12 -20.56 0.89
N ASP A 36 8.76 -21.14 2.03
CA ASP A 36 7.72 -20.62 2.93
C ASP A 36 8.08 -19.24 3.52
N GLU A 37 9.36 -18.90 3.57
CA GLU A 37 9.88 -17.60 4.01
C GLU A 37 10.12 -16.65 2.83
N GLY A 38 9.68 -17.00 1.61
CA GLY A 38 9.84 -16.20 0.41
C GLY A 38 11.25 -16.18 -0.19
N ARG A 39 12.16 -17.02 0.29
CA ARG A 39 13.55 -17.09 -0.18
C ARG A 39 13.61 -17.82 -1.52
N ALA A 40 14.39 -17.28 -2.45
CA ALA A 40 14.63 -17.92 -3.75
C ALA A 40 15.83 -18.88 -3.69
N ILE A 41 15.56 -20.15 -4.02
CA ILE A 41 16.56 -21.22 -4.17
C ILE A 41 16.65 -21.54 -5.65
N LEU A 42 17.85 -21.44 -6.21
CA LEU A 42 18.11 -21.70 -7.63
C LEU A 42 18.66 -23.11 -7.80
N LEU A 43 18.04 -23.86 -8.69
CA LEU A 43 18.44 -25.20 -9.08
C LEU A 43 18.96 -25.13 -10.51
N HIS A 44 20.27 -25.32 -10.66
CA HIS A 44 20.94 -25.33 -11.95
C HIS A 44 21.33 -26.76 -12.32
N HIS A 45 20.88 -27.19 -13.49
CA HIS A 45 21.22 -28.51 -14.03
C HIS A 45 22.32 -28.37 -15.08
N ASP A 46 23.52 -28.87 -14.75
CA ASP A 46 24.67 -28.78 -15.64
C ASP A 46 24.52 -29.78 -16.80
N VAL A 47 24.36 -29.27 -18.01
CA VAL A 47 24.20 -30.08 -19.24
C VAL A 47 25.44 -30.94 -19.51
N ALA A 48 26.64 -30.47 -19.12
CA ALA A 48 27.88 -31.24 -19.27
C ALA A 48 28.01 -32.33 -18.20
N LYS A 49 27.28 -32.23 -17.09
CA LYS A 49 27.29 -33.19 -15.97
C LYS A 49 25.86 -33.48 -15.49
N PRO A 50 25.05 -34.21 -16.29
CA PRO A 50 23.63 -34.39 -16.03
C PRO A 50 23.32 -35.14 -14.73
N SER A 51 24.30 -35.83 -14.13
CA SER A 51 24.18 -36.48 -12.83
C SER A 51 24.35 -35.53 -11.64
N ARG A 52 24.63 -34.24 -11.87
CA ARG A 52 24.85 -33.26 -10.80
C ARG A 52 23.83 -32.13 -10.88
N LEU A 53 23.34 -31.76 -9.71
CA LEU A 53 22.47 -30.62 -9.50
C LEU A 53 23.23 -29.61 -8.63
N THR A 54 23.44 -28.42 -9.17
CA THR A 54 24.02 -27.31 -8.41
C THR A 54 22.88 -26.50 -7.83
N ILE A 55 22.88 -26.34 -6.52
CA ILE A 55 21.84 -25.62 -5.79
C ILE A 55 22.51 -24.42 -5.11
N SER A 56 22.04 -23.23 -5.43
CA SER A 56 22.42 -22.00 -4.77
C SER A 56 21.19 -21.36 -4.14
N ALA A 57 21.41 -20.48 -3.19
CA ALA A 57 20.37 -19.59 -2.70
C ALA A 57 20.65 -18.22 -3.30
N GLN A 58 19.62 -17.61 -3.88
CA GLN A 58 19.71 -16.27 -4.42
C GLN A 58 19.88 -15.33 -3.24
N LEU A 59 20.99 -14.60 -3.27
CA LEU A 59 21.19 -13.47 -2.39
C LEU A 59 20.65 -12.22 -3.08
N PRO A 60 20.26 -11.22 -2.29
CA PRO A 60 19.95 -9.92 -2.83
C PRO A 60 21.13 -9.33 -3.60
N THR A 61 20.87 -8.58 -4.67
CA THR A 61 21.91 -7.99 -5.55
C THR A 61 22.99 -7.21 -4.80
N ALA A 62 22.66 -6.46 -3.74
CA ALA A 62 23.70 -5.74 -2.98
C ALA A 62 24.63 -6.65 -2.16
N ALA A 63 24.37 -7.96 -2.08
CA ALA A 63 25.36 -8.88 -1.57
C ALA A 63 26.66 -8.78 -2.39
N ASP A 64 26.56 -8.56 -3.70
CA ASP A 64 27.73 -8.36 -4.58
C ASP A 64 28.48 -7.06 -4.23
N ASP A 65 27.75 -5.94 -4.04
CA ASP A 65 28.31 -4.64 -3.64
C ASP A 65 29.03 -4.68 -2.29
N HIS A 66 28.64 -5.62 -1.44
CA HIS A 66 29.19 -5.84 -0.12
C HIS A 66 30.09 -7.08 -0.05
N GLY A 67 30.39 -7.75 -1.16
CA GLY A 67 31.25 -8.93 -1.21
C GLY A 67 30.75 -10.12 -0.37
N VAL A 68 29.45 -10.22 -0.14
CA VAL A 68 28.79 -11.32 0.58
C VAL A 68 28.34 -12.36 -0.44
N ALA A 69 28.76 -13.62 -0.29
CA ALA A 69 28.39 -14.69 -1.20
C ALA A 69 28.11 -15.98 -0.46
N ILE A 70 27.15 -16.77 -0.96
CA ILE A 70 26.91 -18.13 -0.47
C ILE A 70 27.57 -19.10 -1.43
N LYS A 71 28.34 -20.04 -0.88
CA LYS A 71 28.89 -21.13 -1.66
C LYS A 71 27.77 -22.07 -2.10
N PRO A 72 27.58 -22.31 -3.40
CA PRO A 72 26.60 -23.29 -3.88
C PRO A 72 26.92 -24.69 -3.34
N ILE A 73 25.87 -25.49 -3.15
CA ILE A 73 26.01 -26.91 -2.84
C ILE A 73 25.78 -27.72 -4.10
N THR A 74 26.50 -28.84 -4.24
CA THR A 74 26.28 -29.78 -5.34
C THR A 74 25.77 -31.08 -4.76
N VAL A 75 24.67 -31.58 -5.32
CA VAL A 75 24.09 -32.88 -4.97
C VAL A 75 23.94 -33.73 -6.22
N SER A 76 23.80 -35.04 -6.05
CA SER A 76 23.53 -35.92 -7.18
C SER A 76 22.09 -35.72 -7.65
N ALA A 77 21.89 -35.48 -8.95
CA ALA A 77 20.57 -35.38 -9.57
C ALA A 77 19.85 -36.74 -9.67
N THR A 78 20.56 -37.84 -9.39
CA THR A 78 20.02 -39.21 -9.43
C THR A 78 19.49 -39.71 -8.08
N LEU A 79 19.64 -38.92 -7.02
CA LEU A 79 19.16 -39.25 -5.68
C LEU A 79 17.73 -38.69 -5.47
N PRO A 80 16.95 -39.26 -4.54
CA PRO A 80 15.58 -38.81 -4.29
C PRO A 80 15.49 -37.32 -3.91
N ALA A 81 14.37 -36.66 -4.24
CA ALA A 81 14.12 -35.25 -3.91
C ALA A 81 14.35 -34.94 -2.42
N GLY A 82 13.95 -35.85 -1.52
CA GLY A 82 14.19 -35.73 -0.08
C GLY A 82 15.67 -35.62 0.32
N HIS A 83 16.59 -36.20 -0.47
CA HIS A 83 18.03 -36.05 -0.23
C HIS A 83 18.49 -34.62 -0.56
N ALA A 84 18.06 -34.06 -1.70
CA ALA A 84 18.35 -32.68 -2.05
C ALA A 84 17.73 -31.70 -1.03
N ALA A 85 16.48 -31.90 -0.64
CA ALA A 85 15.79 -31.11 0.37
C ALA A 85 16.51 -31.15 1.74
N ALA A 86 16.99 -32.33 2.17
CA ALA A 86 17.78 -32.45 3.41
C ALA A 86 19.09 -31.67 3.33
N HIS A 87 19.78 -31.69 2.18
CA HIS A 87 20.99 -30.91 1.96
C HIS A 87 20.72 -29.40 1.95
N ILE A 88 19.63 -28.95 1.33
CA ILE A 88 19.18 -27.56 1.35
C ILE A 88 18.95 -27.12 2.80
N ARG A 89 18.15 -27.85 3.58
CA ARG A 89 17.85 -27.53 4.98
C ARG A 89 19.08 -27.50 5.88
N ARG A 90 19.97 -28.49 5.75
CA ARG A 90 21.12 -28.65 6.67
C ARG A 90 22.27 -27.70 6.35
N ARG A 91 22.42 -27.30 5.08
CA ARG A 91 23.62 -26.59 4.62
C ARG A 91 23.31 -25.25 3.98
N LEU A 92 22.36 -25.21 3.05
CA LEU A 92 22.10 -24.01 2.27
C LEU A 92 21.30 -22.97 3.06
N MET A 93 20.24 -23.38 3.75
CA MET A 93 19.39 -22.46 4.54
C MET A 93 20.15 -21.77 5.69
N PRO A 94 20.96 -22.49 6.52
CA PRO A 94 21.75 -21.83 7.55
C PRO A 94 22.79 -20.86 6.97
N ALA A 95 23.45 -21.25 5.86
CA ALA A 95 24.40 -20.38 5.18
C ALA A 95 23.72 -19.14 4.58
N HIS A 96 22.50 -19.28 4.08
CA HIS A 96 21.70 -18.15 3.56
C HIS A 96 21.28 -17.19 4.67
N ALA A 97 20.78 -17.69 5.79
CA ALA A 97 20.47 -16.87 6.94
C ALA A 97 21.70 -16.12 7.48
N GLN A 98 22.86 -16.78 7.54
CA GLN A 98 24.12 -16.16 7.96
C GLN A 98 24.58 -15.07 6.99
N ALA A 99 24.53 -15.32 5.69
CA ALA A 99 24.90 -14.34 4.67
C ALA A 99 23.96 -13.12 4.67
N LEU A 100 22.65 -13.33 4.88
CA LEU A 100 21.69 -12.22 5.03
C LEU A 100 21.96 -11.39 6.30
N ALA A 101 22.32 -12.03 7.42
CA ALA A 101 22.69 -11.31 8.64
C ALA A 101 23.99 -10.51 8.47
N GLU A 102 25.00 -11.08 7.79
CA GLU A 102 26.24 -10.39 7.46
C GLU A 102 25.99 -9.18 6.55
N LEU A 103 25.17 -9.35 5.52
CA LEU A 103 24.76 -8.26 4.63
C LEU A 103 24.01 -7.17 5.40
N ALA A 104 23.07 -7.54 6.28
CA ALA A 104 22.32 -6.60 7.11
C ALA A 104 23.25 -5.74 7.99
N SER A 105 24.28 -6.35 8.58
CA SER A 105 25.31 -5.63 9.35
C SER A 105 26.07 -4.64 8.47
N ARG A 106 26.55 -5.08 7.30
CA ARG A 106 27.33 -4.22 6.38
C ARG A 106 26.52 -3.07 5.79
N VAL A 107 25.22 -3.27 5.58
CA VAL A 107 24.30 -2.20 5.15
C VAL A 107 24.05 -1.21 6.28
N ALA A 108 23.87 -1.69 7.51
CA ALA A 108 23.69 -0.83 8.69
C ALA A 108 24.92 0.06 8.95
N ASP A 109 26.13 -0.45 8.73
CA ASP A 109 27.38 0.30 8.87
C ASP A 109 27.57 1.39 7.79
N ARG A 110 26.86 1.29 6.66
CA ARG A 110 26.94 2.22 5.52
C ARG A 110 25.72 3.13 5.39
N ALA A 111 24.71 2.94 6.22
CA ALA A 111 23.57 3.85 6.27
C ALA A 111 24.08 5.27 6.60
N PRO A 112 23.61 6.31 5.88
CA PRO A 112 24.00 7.68 6.18
C PRO A 112 23.74 7.97 7.67
N ALA A 113 24.72 8.63 8.31
CA ALA A 113 24.57 9.04 9.69
C ALA A 113 23.25 9.83 9.83
N PRO A 114 22.38 9.48 10.79
CA PRO A 114 21.11 10.16 10.94
C PRO A 114 21.34 11.65 11.21
N PRO A 115 20.48 12.54 10.71
CA PRO A 115 20.54 13.95 11.08
C PRO A 115 20.53 14.07 12.61
N VAL A 116 21.49 14.83 13.11
CA VAL A 116 21.80 15.02 14.52
C VAL A 116 20.54 15.39 15.31
N GLU A 117 20.36 14.69 16.43
CA GLU A 117 19.28 14.88 17.40
C GLU A 117 19.23 16.32 17.91
N GLY A 118 18.10 16.99 17.69
CA GLY A 118 17.66 18.12 18.49
C GLY A 118 16.30 17.77 19.12
N GLY A 119 16.08 18.16 20.38
CA GLY A 119 14.80 18.01 21.11
C GLY A 119 13.60 18.60 20.35
N PRO A 120 12.36 18.60 20.92
CA PRO A 120 11.14 18.94 20.19
C PRO A 120 11.29 20.26 19.44
N SER A 121 11.63 20.12 18.15
CA SER A 121 12.15 21.21 17.35
C SER A 121 11.01 22.15 17.04
N VAL A 122 11.28 23.45 16.96
CA VAL A 122 10.34 24.44 16.42
C VAL A 122 9.79 23.99 15.06
N LEU A 123 10.57 23.22 14.29
CA LEU A 123 10.15 22.58 13.05
C LEU A 123 9.03 21.54 13.27
N SER A 124 9.07 20.75 14.34
CA SER A 124 8.00 19.81 14.68
C SER A 124 6.70 20.55 14.99
N SER A 125 6.76 21.70 15.67
CA SER A 125 5.57 22.51 15.96
C SER A 125 4.97 23.15 14.71
N GLN A 126 5.81 23.63 13.78
CA GLN A 126 5.32 24.19 12.51
C GLN A 126 4.70 23.12 11.60
N VAL A 127 5.28 21.93 11.57
CA VAL A 127 4.76 20.80 10.79
C VAL A 127 3.41 20.34 11.33
N VAL A 128 3.30 20.19 12.66
CA VAL A 128 2.02 19.87 13.31
C VAL A 128 0.98 20.96 13.07
N GLN A 129 1.36 22.24 13.16
CA GLN A 129 0.43 23.34 12.87
C GLN A 129 -0.07 23.30 11.42
N ARG A 130 0.83 23.06 10.46
CA ARG A 130 0.48 22.97 9.04
C ARG A 130 -0.45 21.79 8.78
N ALA A 131 -0.14 20.64 9.36
CA ALA A 131 -0.99 19.46 9.31
C ALA A 131 -2.38 19.74 9.91
N ALA A 132 -2.44 20.37 11.10
CA ALA A 132 -3.69 20.70 11.76
C ALA A 132 -4.57 21.62 10.93
N VAL A 133 -4.00 22.66 10.30
CA VAL A 133 -4.73 23.56 9.39
C VAL A 133 -5.32 22.77 8.22
N ALA A 134 -4.50 21.96 7.54
CA ALA A 134 -4.95 21.18 6.38
C ALA A 134 -6.02 20.15 6.73
N LEU A 135 -5.88 19.47 7.87
CA LEU A 135 -6.88 18.51 8.34
C LEU A 135 -8.17 19.20 8.78
N HIS A 136 -8.11 20.43 9.29
CA HIS A 136 -9.30 21.19 9.66
C HIS A 136 -10.19 21.57 8.46
N GLU A 137 -9.60 21.67 7.26
CA GLU A 137 -10.36 21.94 6.02
C GLU A 137 -11.28 20.77 5.62
N ILE A 138 -10.92 19.54 5.99
CA ILE A 138 -11.71 18.35 5.65
C ILE A 138 -12.63 17.90 6.79
N ALA A 139 -12.24 18.11 8.05
CA ALA A 139 -13.01 17.68 9.21
C ALA A 139 -12.55 18.37 10.51
N PRO A 140 -13.40 18.46 11.54
CA PRO A 140 -12.97 18.96 12.84
C PRO A 140 -11.96 18.01 13.52
N ALA A 141 -11.19 18.57 14.44
CA ALA A 141 -10.36 17.78 15.34
C ALA A 141 -11.24 16.88 16.22
N HIS A 142 -10.75 15.69 16.54
CA HIS A 142 -11.48 14.76 17.40
C HIS A 142 -11.65 15.34 18.81
N CYS A 143 -12.88 15.28 19.31
CA CYS A 143 -13.20 15.58 20.70
C CYS A 143 -13.78 14.32 21.35
N PRO A 144 -13.05 13.67 22.29
CA PRO A 144 -13.48 12.42 22.92
C PRO A 144 -14.88 12.53 23.52
N GLY A 145 -15.77 11.59 23.19
CA GLY A 145 -17.15 11.54 23.69
C GLY A 145 -18.13 12.52 23.03
N GLU A 146 -17.65 13.48 22.23
CA GLU A 146 -18.50 14.49 21.58
C GLU A 146 -18.61 14.27 20.06
N ALA A 147 -17.47 14.13 19.36
CA ALA A 147 -17.45 14.09 17.90
C ALA A 147 -16.29 13.27 17.34
N ALA A 148 -16.55 12.57 16.23
CA ALA A 148 -15.50 11.93 15.45
C ALA A 148 -14.66 13.01 14.75
N GLY A 149 -13.37 12.76 14.58
CA GLY A 149 -12.47 13.73 13.98
C GLY A 149 -11.08 13.19 13.75
N TRP A 150 -10.20 14.05 13.25
CA TRP A 150 -8.79 13.70 13.11
C TRP A 150 -8.04 13.89 14.43
N VAL A 151 -6.98 13.10 14.59
CA VAL A 151 -6.00 13.22 15.68
C VAL A 151 -4.61 13.32 15.06
N ILE A 152 -3.77 14.19 15.61
CA ILE A 152 -2.32 14.19 15.34
C ILE A 152 -1.62 13.73 16.62
N GLY A 153 -0.68 12.80 16.47
CA GLY A 153 0.13 12.32 17.57
C GLY A 153 1.38 11.63 17.09
N THR A 154 2.00 10.88 17.99
CA THR A 154 3.17 10.07 17.67
C THR A 154 2.74 8.61 17.50
N GLY A 155 2.98 8.07 16.31
CA GLY A 155 2.87 6.65 16.05
C GLY A 155 4.07 5.90 16.65
N SER A 156 3.82 4.71 17.16
CA SER A 156 4.84 3.83 17.73
C SER A 156 5.66 3.15 16.61
N GLY A 157 6.60 3.87 16.00
CA GLY A 157 7.73 3.27 15.29
C GLY A 157 8.78 2.90 16.33
N ARG A 158 9.05 1.60 16.54
CA ARG A 158 9.74 1.08 17.75
C ARG A 158 11.19 1.56 18.01
N ALA A 159 11.74 2.49 17.21
CA ALA A 159 13.02 3.15 17.48
C ALA A 159 12.91 4.66 17.80
N ARG A 160 11.91 5.38 17.27
CA ARG A 160 11.64 6.80 17.55
C ARG A 160 10.16 7.14 17.30
N PRO A 161 9.56 8.07 18.06
CA PRO A 161 8.20 8.53 17.80
C PRO A 161 8.11 9.20 16.43
N LEU A 162 7.26 8.67 15.54
CA LEU A 162 7.01 9.26 14.22
C LEU A 162 5.72 10.08 14.26
N LEU A 163 5.68 11.24 13.60
CA LEU A 163 4.44 12.00 13.50
C LEU A 163 3.43 11.25 12.63
N ALA A 164 2.21 11.11 13.14
CA ALA A 164 1.13 10.43 12.48
C ALA A 164 -0.20 11.14 12.69
N ALA A 165 -1.07 11.06 11.68
CA ALA A 165 -2.45 11.49 11.73
C ALA A 165 -3.37 10.28 11.54
N TRP A 166 -4.50 10.24 12.22
CA TRP A 166 -5.53 9.22 12.03
C TRP A 166 -6.92 9.75 12.32
N TRP A 167 -7.93 9.03 11.85
CA TRP A 167 -9.32 9.30 12.16
C TRP A 167 -9.72 8.53 13.42
N GLN A 168 -10.50 9.16 14.30
CA GLN A 168 -11.01 8.55 15.53
C GLN A 168 -12.51 8.75 15.63
N SER A 169 -13.25 7.66 15.85
CA SER A 169 -14.70 7.68 16.03
C SER A 169 -15.11 8.07 17.45
N ALA A 170 -16.23 8.78 17.61
CA ALA A 170 -16.71 9.32 18.89
C ALA A 170 -17.12 8.26 19.93
N ARG A 171 -17.52 7.06 19.48
CA ARG A 171 -18.32 6.11 20.28
C ARG A 171 -17.75 4.69 20.39
N SER A 172 -16.59 4.42 19.81
CA SER A 172 -16.07 3.06 19.74
C SER A 172 -14.62 2.99 20.19
N THR A 173 -14.33 2.04 21.08
CA THR A 173 -12.97 1.56 21.37
C THR A 173 -12.49 0.55 20.33
N GLU A 174 -13.43 0.00 19.55
CA GLU A 174 -13.11 -0.86 18.41
C GLU A 174 -12.96 -0.03 17.13
N PRO A 175 -12.04 -0.43 16.26
CA PRO A 175 -11.84 0.28 15.01
C PRO A 175 -13.08 0.24 14.13
N THR A 176 -13.40 1.37 13.51
CA THR A 176 -14.56 1.49 12.63
C THR A 176 -14.14 1.52 11.17
N SER A 177 -15.03 1.16 10.24
CA SER A 177 -14.78 1.31 8.80
C SER A 177 -14.44 2.75 8.41
N ALA A 178 -14.93 3.74 9.15
CA ALA A 178 -14.59 5.15 8.95
C ALA A 178 -13.11 5.46 9.22
N GLU A 179 -12.46 4.76 10.16
CA GLU A 179 -11.04 4.96 10.46
C GLU A 179 -10.15 4.49 9.30
N GLU A 180 -10.55 3.40 8.64
CA GLU A 180 -9.88 2.89 7.45
C GLU A 180 -10.21 3.73 6.22
N ALA A 181 -11.49 4.05 6.02
CA ALA A 181 -11.96 4.83 4.87
C ALA A 181 -11.33 6.22 4.82
N MET A 182 -11.04 6.84 5.97
CA MET A 182 -10.49 8.19 6.04
C MET A 182 -9.00 8.29 5.77
N ALA A 183 -8.21 7.22 5.94
CA ALA A 183 -6.75 7.30 5.84
C ALA A 183 -6.24 7.89 4.50
N PRO A 184 -6.76 7.49 3.31
CA PRO A 184 -6.33 8.09 2.04
C PRO A 184 -6.65 9.59 1.92
N PHE A 185 -7.76 10.04 2.51
CA PHE A 185 -8.17 11.45 2.49
C PHE A 185 -7.36 12.31 3.44
N LEU A 186 -6.98 11.76 4.61
CA LEU A 186 -6.03 12.41 5.51
C LEU A 186 -4.67 12.59 4.80
N ALA A 187 -4.21 11.56 4.08
CA ALA A 187 -2.98 11.61 3.33
C ALA A 187 -3.02 12.65 2.21
N ASP A 188 -4.09 12.71 1.41
CA ASP A 188 -4.25 13.72 0.36
C ASP A 188 -4.23 15.15 0.93
N ALA A 189 -4.96 15.41 2.02
CA ALA A 189 -4.98 16.72 2.67
C ALA A 189 -3.59 17.15 3.14
N LEU A 190 -2.82 16.23 3.75
CA LEU A 190 -1.45 16.50 4.18
C LEU A 190 -0.50 16.73 2.99
N ARG A 191 -0.62 15.96 1.90
CA ARG A 191 0.16 16.19 0.67
C ARG A 191 -0.11 17.55 0.05
N ARG A 192 -1.37 17.98 0.00
CA ARG A 192 -1.76 19.33 -0.47
C ARG A 192 -1.19 20.44 0.40
N ALA A 193 -0.94 20.16 1.68
CA ALA A 193 -0.23 21.05 2.59
C ALA A 193 1.30 21.05 2.38
N GLY A 194 1.81 20.34 1.37
CA GLY A 194 3.23 20.20 1.07
C GLY A 194 3.98 19.29 2.04
N LEU A 195 3.29 18.33 2.67
CA LEU A 195 3.90 17.33 3.54
C LEU A 195 4.06 16.01 2.79
N SER A 196 5.18 15.33 3.01
CA SER A 196 5.35 13.95 2.59
C SER A 196 4.53 13.05 3.49
N THR A 197 3.79 12.10 2.90
CA THR A 197 2.99 11.15 3.66
C THR A 197 3.31 9.70 3.28
N THR A 198 3.21 8.83 4.29
CA THR A 198 3.33 7.38 4.14
C THR A 198 2.09 6.74 4.73
N GLU A 199 1.46 5.89 3.93
CA GLU A 199 0.26 5.14 4.29
C GLU A 199 0.62 3.64 4.34
N PRO A 200 0.97 3.09 5.52
CA PRO A 200 1.24 1.67 5.61
C PRO A 200 -0.06 0.92 5.37
N CYS A 201 -0.04 -0.10 4.51
CA CYS A 201 -1.26 -0.82 4.12
C CYS A 201 -2.00 -1.51 5.27
N THR A 202 -1.40 -1.59 6.47
CA THR A 202 -1.97 -2.22 7.67
C THR A 202 -2.19 -1.24 8.81
N GLU A 203 -1.75 0.02 8.68
CA GLU A 203 -1.87 1.00 9.74
C GLU A 203 -2.94 2.01 9.35
N ARG A 204 -3.97 2.17 10.21
CA ARG A 204 -5.04 3.17 10.07
C ARG A 204 -4.55 4.59 10.34
N ARG A 205 -3.28 4.84 10.03
CA ARG A 205 -2.51 6.02 10.37
C ARG A 205 -1.72 6.45 9.15
N VAL A 206 -1.68 7.75 8.95
CA VAL A 206 -0.88 8.39 7.93
C VAL A 206 0.32 9.01 8.63
N PHE A 207 1.51 8.49 8.38
CA PHE A 207 2.73 9.12 8.84
C PHE A 207 3.07 10.29 7.95
N PHE A 208 3.61 11.37 8.52
CA PHE A 208 3.92 12.56 7.74
C PHE A 208 5.16 13.30 8.22
N ALA A 209 5.82 13.99 7.28
CA ALA A 209 7.02 14.78 7.53
C ALA A 209 7.17 15.89 6.46
N VAL A 210 8.18 16.74 6.63
CA VAL A 210 8.58 17.69 5.58
C VAL A 210 9.42 16.93 4.56
N SER A 211 9.12 17.10 3.27
CA SER A 211 9.98 16.58 2.21
C SER A 211 11.34 17.27 2.26
N PRO A 212 12.46 16.54 2.30
CA PRO A 212 13.77 17.15 2.14
C PRO A 212 13.87 17.79 0.74
N VAL A 213 14.17 19.08 0.68
CA VAL A 213 14.29 19.81 -0.58
C VAL A 213 15.58 19.37 -1.28
N GLY A 214 15.49 18.90 -2.53
CA GLY A 214 16.64 18.58 -3.37
C GLY A 214 17.35 17.26 -3.04
N ALA A 215 16.63 16.26 -2.54
CA ALA A 215 17.20 14.93 -2.35
C ALA A 215 17.47 14.28 -3.72
N ASP A 216 18.74 14.08 -4.04
CA ASP A 216 19.19 13.18 -5.13
C ASP A 216 19.05 11.69 -4.74
N GLU A 217 18.70 11.42 -3.49
CA GLU A 217 18.51 10.07 -2.95
C GLU A 217 17.09 9.54 -3.21
N PRO A 218 16.94 8.22 -3.44
CA PRO A 218 15.63 7.60 -3.57
C PRO A 218 14.81 7.81 -2.29
N ARG A 219 13.52 8.15 -2.45
CA ARG A 219 12.63 8.40 -1.31
C ARG A 219 12.40 7.11 -0.53
N HIS A 220 12.29 5.98 -1.21
CA HIS A 220 12.06 4.70 -0.56
C HIS A 220 13.34 3.87 -0.50
N VAL A 221 13.75 3.53 0.72
CA VAL A 221 14.99 2.78 0.97
C VAL A 221 14.65 1.37 1.45
N VAL A 222 15.31 0.39 0.82
CA VAL A 222 15.20 -1.02 1.19
C VAL A 222 16.26 -1.36 2.22
N GLY A 223 15.83 -1.90 3.37
CA GLY A 223 16.71 -2.33 4.45
C GLY A 223 16.35 -3.72 4.98
N PRO A 224 17.27 -4.39 5.68
CA PRO A 224 16.96 -5.65 6.35
C PRO A 224 15.87 -5.43 7.40
N ALA A 225 14.92 -6.35 7.49
CA ALA A 225 13.88 -6.28 8.49
C ALA A 225 14.47 -6.46 9.90
N ARG A 226 14.11 -5.58 10.83
CA ARG A 226 14.65 -5.61 12.20
C ARG A 226 13.99 -6.69 13.06
N ASP A 227 12.74 -7.03 12.73
CA ASP A 227 11.90 -7.94 13.52
C ASP A 227 11.78 -9.35 12.93
N ARG A 228 12.24 -9.55 11.70
CA ARG A 228 12.15 -10.83 10.99
C ARG A 228 13.45 -11.16 10.25
N PRO A 229 14.21 -12.16 10.75
CA PRO A 229 15.37 -12.65 10.03
C PRO A 229 15.00 -13.06 8.60
N GLY A 230 15.79 -12.59 7.63
CA GLY A 230 15.62 -12.90 6.22
C GLY A 230 14.62 -12.02 5.46
N ALA A 231 13.77 -11.27 6.16
CA ALA A 231 12.83 -10.34 5.55
C ALA A 231 13.48 -8.98 5.25
N TRP A 232 12.85 -8.23 4.35
CA TRP A 232 13.24 -6.88 3.95
C TRP A 232 12.12 -5.89 4.24
N GLU A 233 12.50 -4.69 4.63
CA GLU A 233 11.60 -3.59 4.93
C GLU A 233 11.80 -2.47 3.92
N LEU A 234 10.68 -1.94 3.45
CA LEU A 234 10.67 -0.70 2.71
C LEU A 234 10.37 0.44 3.68
N VAL A 235 11.31 1.38 3.80
CA VAL A 235 11.20 2.54 4.68
C VAL A 235 11.11 3.80 3.82
N ASP A 236 10.13 4.65 4.09
CA ASP A 236 10.06 5.99 3.51
C ASP A 236 11.10 6.88 4.20
N GLY A 237 12.09 7.36 3.45
CA GLY A 237 13.18 8.20 3.95
C GLY A 237 12.72 9.57 4.44
N CYS A 238 11.53 10.05 4.04
CA CYS A 238 10.98 11.32 4.51
C CYS A 238 10.33 11.17 5.88
N THR A 239 9.47 10.17 6.05
CA THR A 239 8.68 9.99 7.29
C THR A 239 9.34 9.03 8.28
N GLY A 240 10.26 8.19 7.82
CA GLY A 240 10.83 7.07 8.57
C GLY A 240 9.86 5.89 8.76
N ALA A 241 8.67 5.94 8.16
CA ALA A 241 7.65 4.91 8.32
C ALA A 241 7.85 3.74 7.36
N ARG A 242 7.43 2.55 7.79
CA ARG A 242 7.45 1.34 6.96
C ARG A 242 6.27 1.36 6.00
N VAL A 243 6.53 1.19 4.71
CA VAL A 243 5.48 1.20 3.68
C VAL A 243 4.85 -0.18 3.54
N ARG A 244 5.69 -1.23 3.47
CA ARG A 244 5.28 -2.65 3.42
C ARG A 244 6.34 -3.55 4.02
N SER A 245 5.89 -4.71 4.50
CA SER A 245 6.76 -5.83 4.83
C SER A 245 6.95 -6.72 3.63
N LEU A 246 8.19 -7.08 3.30
CA LEU A 246 8.46 -8.06 2.25
C LEU A 246 9.48 -9.09 2.73
N VAL A 247 9.46 -10.23 2.08
CA VAL A 247 10.30 -11.39 2.42
C VAL A 247 11.56 -11.48 1.56
N ASP A 248 11.56 -10.83 0.41
CA ASP A 248 12.67 -10.83 -0.53
C ASP A 248 12.99 -9.39 -0.97
N ARG A 249 14.28 -9.12 -1.22
CA ARG A 249 14.76 -7.78 -1.57
C ARG A 249 14.39 -7.39 -2.98
N GLU A 250 14.37 -8.29 -3.96
CA GLU A 250 14.05 -7.94 -5.35
C GLU A 250 12.65 -7.38 -5.42
N ARG A 251 11.69 -8.06 -4.76
CA ARG A 251 10.33 -7.56 -4.60
C ARG A 251 10.27 -6.22 -3.86
N ALA A 252 11.13 -6.02 -2.86
CA ALA A 252 11.21 -4.75 -2.15
C ALA A 252 11.82 -3.63 -3.01
N GLY A 253 12.76 -3.96 -3.88
CA GLY A 253 13.38 -3.05 -4.85
C GLY A 253 12.39 -2.65 -5.94
N GLU A 254 11.71 -3.62 -6.55
CA GLU A 254 10.66 -3.36 -7.56
C GLU A 254 9.57 -2.43 -7.01
N LEU A 255 9.11 -2.68 -5.78
CA LEU A 255 8.12 -1.81 -5.13
C LEU A 255 8.69 -0.43 -4.77
N ALA A 256 9.94 -0.35 -4.33
CA ALA A 256 10.61 0.93 -4.06
C ALA A 256 10.67 1.79 -5.33
N GLU A 257 11.09 1.20 -6.45
CA GLU A 257 11.15 1.86 -7.75
C GLU A 257 9.77 2.29 -8.27
N GLU A 258 8.74 1.45 -8.05
CA GLU A 258 7.37 1.80 -8.40
C GLU A 258 6.87 3.02 -7.62
N LEU A 259 7.07 3.04 -6.30
CA LEU A 259 6.64 4.14 -5.43
C LEU A 259 7.45 5.41 -5.67
N ASP A 260 8.75 5.30 -5.95
CA ASP A 260 9.58 6.45 -6.33
C ASP A 260 9.15 7.02 -7.68
N ARG A 261 8.81 6.16 -8.65
CA ARG A 261 8.24 6.60 -9.94
C ARG A 261 6.90 7.29 -9.74
N GLU A 262 6.04 6.76 -8.87
CA GLU A 262 4.77 7.40 -8.53
C GLU A 262 4.99 8.79 -7.91
N ALA A 263 5.91 8.91 -6.95
CA ALA A 263 6.27 10.19 -6.33
C ALA A 263 6.85 11.19 -7.36
N LEU A 264 7.69 10.72 -8.28
CA LEU A 264 8.21 11.52 -9.38
C LEU A 264 7.08 12.02 -10.29
N MET A 265 6.15 11.14 -10.66
CA MET A 265 4.99 11.49 -11.48
C MET A 265 4.07 12.49 -10.77
N GLN A 266 3.84 12.35 -9.47
CA GLN A 266 3.10 13.33 -8.65
C GLN A 266 3.75 14.71 -8.72
N SER A 267 5.07 14.76 -8.50
CA SER A 267 5.86 15.99 -8.58
C SER A 267 5.79 16.64 -9.98
N ALA A 268 5.99 15.85 -11.04
CA ALA A 268 6.00 16.33 -12.42
C ALA A 268 4.63 16.81 -12.92
N SER A 269 3.55 16.15 -12.49
CA SER A 269 2.18 16.53 -12.84
C SER A 269 1.63 17.69 -11.98
N GLY A 270 2.31 18.03 -10.89
CA GLY A 270 1.83 18.98 -9.88
C GLY A 270 0.64 18.44 -9.07
N TRP A 271 0.40 17.14 -9.10
CA TRP A 271 -0.72 16.52 -8.39
C TRP A 271 -0.30 16.11 -6.98
N ALA A 272 -1.15 16.43 -6.00
CA ALA A 272 -0.95 15.98 -4.63
C ALA A 272 -1.11 14.45 -4.47
N SER A 273 -1.99 13.83 -5.26
CA SER A 273 -2.19 12.38 -5.30
C SER A 273 -2.52 11.97 -6.74
N LEU A 274 -1.84 10.94 -7.27
CA LEU A 274 -2.16 10.36 -8.59
C LEU A 274 -3.41 9.47 -8.55
N TYR A 275 -3.65 8.89 -7.39
CA TYR A 275 -4.78 8.04 -7.11
C TYR A 275 -5.33 8.40 -5.73
N LEU A 276 -6.62 8.72 -5.68
CA LEU A 276 -7.37 8.84 -4.44
C LEU A 276 -8.54 7.86 -4.56
N PRO A 277 -8.64 6.83 -3.70
CA PRO A 277 -9.71 5.85 -3.78
C PRO A 277 -11.10 6.51 -3.89
N GLY A 278 -11.97 5.89 -4.68
CA GLY A 278 -13.33 6.38 -4.90
C GLY A 278 -13.44 7.67 -5.74
N LEU A 279 -12.35 8.15 -6.34
CA LEU A 279 -12.35 9.23 -7.32
C LEU A 279 -11.66 8.77 -8.60
N GLY A 280 -12.12 9.29 -9.74
CA GLY A 280 -11.37 9.18 -10.99
C GLY A 280 -10.12 10.08 -10.96
N THR A 281 -9.17 9.76 -11.83
CA THR A 281 -7.83 10.37 -11.86
C THR A 281 -7.88 11.90 -12.08
N GLU A 282 -8.80 12.39 -12.91
CA GLU A 282 -8.99 13.83 -13.14
C GLU A 282 -9.78 14.48 -11.99
N GLU A 283 -10.72 13.75 -11.42
CA GLU A 283 -11.59 14.20 -10.33
C GLU A 283 -10.86 14.45 -9.03
N VAL A 284 -9.69 13.83 -8.81
CA VAL A 284 -8.86 14.04 -7.62
C VAL A 284 -8.57 15.53 -7.41
N GLN A 285 -8.47 16.35 -8.46
CA GLN A 285 -8.16 17.78 -8.34
C GLN A 285 -9.38 18.68 -8.08
N ASP A 286 -10.62 18.21 -8.24
CA ASP A 286 -11.81 19.02 -7.92
C ASP A 286 -12.12 18.99 -6.40
N PRO A 287 -12.03 20.13 -5.69
CA PRO A 287 -12.31 20.20 -4.24
C PRO A 287 -13.73 19.77 -3.88
N ARG A 288 -14.70 19.96 -4.79
CA ARG A 288 -16.11 19.61 -4.54
C ARG A 288 -16.31 18.10 -4.57
N LEU A 289 -15.66 17.41 -5.51
CA LEU A 289 -15.71 15.95 -5.61
C LEU A 289 -14.95 15.28 -4.48
N ARG A 290 -13.80 15.84 -4.08
CA ARG A 290 -13.10 15.42 -2.85
C ARG A 290 -13.97 15.56 -1.62
N ALA A 291 -14.68 16.68 -1.46
CA ALA A 291 -15.56 16.88 -0.32
C ALA A 291 -16.70 15.83 -0.27
N VAL A 292 -17.26 15.45 -1.42
CA VAL A 292 -18.24 14.35 -1.52
C VAL A 292 -17.63 13.03 -1.07
N ALA A 293 -16.43 12.69 -1.54
CA ALA A 293 -15.74 11.45 -1.16
C ALA A 293 -15.38 11.42 0.34
N VAL A 294 -14.91 12.54 0.90
CA VAL A 294 -14.63 12.69 2.33
C VAL A 294 -15.89 12.48 3.17
N ASP A 295 -17.02 13.07 2.79
CA ASP A 295 -18.26 12.92 3.56
C ASP A 295 -18.77 11.47 3.57
N LEU A 296 -18.59 10.72 2.47
CA LEU A 296 -18.88 9.30 2.41
C LEU A 296 -17.92 8.47 3.29
N ALA A 297 -16.62 8.76 3.23
CA ALA A 297 -15.61 8.09 4.04
C ALA A 297 -15.82 8.32 5.55
N ARG A 298 -16.20 9.54 5.95
CA ARG A 298 -16.59 9.88 7.32
C ARG A 298 -17.82 9.10 7.79
N GLY A 299 -18.74 8.81 6.86
CA GLY A 299 -19.89 7.93 7.08
C GLY A 299 -19.52 6.44 7.22
N GLY A 300 -18.26 6.08 7.04
CA GLY A 300 -17.78 4.70 7.10
C GLY A 300 -17.97 3.92 5.80
N HIS A 301 -18.28 4.61 4.70
CA HIS A 301 -18.37 3.99 3.39
C HIS A 301 -16.98 3.87 2.77
N MET A 302 -16.66 2.70 2.22
CA MET A 302 -15.35 2.45 1.63
C MET A 302 -15.30 3.02 0.22
N ALA A 303 -14.19 3.69 -0.08
CA ALA A 303 -13.92 4.18 -1.42
C ALA A 303 -13.47 3.03 -2.35
N TYR A 304 -13.89 3.07 -3.61
CA TYR A 304 -13.50 2.04 -4.59
C TYR A 304 -11.98 2.02 -4.82
N GLY A 305 -11.40 0.81 -4.82
CA GLY A 305 -9.96 0.53 -5.00
C GLY A 305 -9.06 0.80 -3.78
N THR A 306 -9.66 0.93 -2.60
CA THR A 306 -8.92 0.83 -1.33
C THR A 306 -8.40 -0.60 -1.13
N GLY A 307 -7.08 -0.82 -1.22
CA GLY A 307 -6.45 -2.16 -1.17
C GLY A 307 -6.52 -2.92 0.17
N ALA A 308 -7.21 -2.38 1.17
CA ALA A 308 -7.31 -2.95 2.52
C ALA A 308 -8.36 -4.07 2.65
N MET A 309 -9.27 -4.23 1.69
CA MET A 309 -10.33 -5.24 1.76
C MET A 309 -10.49 -6.04 0.47
N GLY A 310 -10.79 -7.33 0.63
CA GLY A 310 -11.38 -8.10 -0.46
C GLY A 310 -12.70 -7.43 -0.84
N HIS A 311 -12.72 -6.77 -2.00
CA HIS A 311 -13.89 -6.05 -2.50
C HIS A 311 -15.09 -6.95 -2.85
N THR A 312 -14.99 -8.24 -2.53
CA THR A 312 -16.05 -9.25 -2.69
C THR A 312 -17.18 -9.10 -1.66
N GLU A 313 -16.97 -8.41 -0.54
CA GLU A 313 -17.97 -8.34 0.56
C GLU A 313 -18.40 -6.92 0.95
N VAL A 314 -17.59 -5.90 0.64
CA VAL A 314 -17.84 -4.51 1.02
C VAL A 314 -18.01 -3.63 -0.22
N PRO A 315 -19.23 -3.13 -0.51
CA PRO A 315 -19.47 -2.27 -1.64
C PRO A 315 -18.72 -0.94 -1.47
N GLY A 316 -18.10 -0.51 -2.56
CA GLY A 316 -17.38 0.76 -2.61
C GLY A 316 -18.21 1.86 -3.26
N PHE A 317 -17.85 3.12 -3.01
CA PHE A 317 -18.34 4.25 -3.78
C PHE A 317 -17.31 4.70 -4.82
N LEU A 318 -17.80 5.22 -5.95
CA LEU A 318 -17.00 5.96 -6.94
C LEU A 318 -17.71 7.28 -7.28
N VAL A 319 -17.02 8.39 -7.08
CA VAL A 319 -17.49 9.74 -7.40
C VAL A 319 -16.91 10.15 -8.75
N LEU A 320 -17.79 10.51 -9.68
CA LEU A 320 -17.45 10.95 -11.02
C LEU A 320 -18.03 12.33 -11.31
N ALA A 321 -17.30 13.12 -12.09
CA ALA A 321 -17.84 14.31 -12.72
C ALA A 321 -18.62 13.93 -13.99
N ARG A 322 -19.55 14.80 -14.42
CA ARG A 322 -19.98 14.80 -15.82
C ARG A 322 -19.33 15.96 -16.54
N SER A 323 -18.67 15.66 -17.65
CA SER A 323 -18.07 16.66 -18.54
C SER A 323 -19.09 17.72 -18.99
N GLU A 324 -20.36 17.32 -19.16
CA GLU A 324 -21.46 18.19 -19.58
C GLU A 324 -22.11 18.98 -18.42
N CYS A 325 -21.86 18.59 -17.16
CA CYS A 325 -22.48 19.18 -15.98
C CYS A 325 -21.42 19.34 -14.88
N PRO A 326 -20.50 20.33 -14.98
CA PRO A 326 -19.38 20.48 -14.06
C PRO A 326 -19.80 20.89 -12.64
N HIS A 327 -21.07 21.21 -12.40
CA HIS A 327 -21.65 21.49 -11.09
C HIS A 327 -22.36 20.27 -10.47
N GLU A 328 -22.25 19.09 -11.09
CA GLU A 328 -22.86 17.85 -10.61
C GLU A 328 -21.78 16.79 -10.34
N ALA A 329 -21.87 16.15 -9.17
CA ALA A 329 -21.17 14.91 -8.86
C ALA A 329 -22.13 13.72 -8.93
N ARG A 330 -21.65 12.59 -9.44
CA ARG A 330 -22.38 11.32 -9.41
C ARG A 330 -21.65 10.30 -8.57
N VAL A 331 -22.35 9.77 -7.56
CA VAL A 331 -21.83 8.73 -6.68
C VAL A 331 -22.43 7.40 -7.10
N HIS A 332 -21.56 6.55 -7.62
CA HIS A 332 -21.88 5.20 -8.06
C HIS A 332 -21.58 4.21 -6.95
N TRP A 333 -22.47 3.24 -6.80
CA TRP A 333 -22.29 2.09 -5.93
C TRP A 333 -21.66 0.95 -6.75
N LEU A 334 -20.54 0.41 -6.29
CA LEU A 334 -19.76 -0.61 -7.01
C LEU A 334 -19.52 -1.85 -6.14
N LEU A 335 -19.67 -3.02 -6.77
CA LEU A 335 -19.20 -4.31 -6.27
C LEU A 335 -18.12 -4.83 -7.22
N GLU A 336 -17.04 -5.39 -6.67
CA GLU A 336 -16.04 -6.14 -7.44
C GLU A 336 -16.42 -7.63 -7.55
N PRO A 337 -15.83 -8.38 -8.51
CA PRO A 337 -14.61 -8.09 -9.25
C PRO A 337 -14.88 -7.43 -10.60
N ARG A 338 -13.82 -6.86 -11.19
CA ARG A 338 -13.72 -6.29 -12.55
C ARG A 338 -14.41 -7.10 -13.68
N ASP A 339 -14.83 -8.34 -13.43
CA ASP A 339 -15.49 -9.23 -14.39
C ASP A 339 -17.01 -9.42 -14.19
N GLY A 340 -17.61 -8.80 -13.17
CA GLY A 340 -19.00 -9.06 -12.75
C GLY A 340 -19.92 -7.85 -12.83
N VAL A 341 -20.28 -7.42 -14.04
CA VAL A 341 -21.43 -6.53 -14.33
C VAL A 341 -21.26 -5.09 -13.82
N TRP A 342 -20.98 -4.17 -14.75
CA TRP A 342 -21.25 -2.74 -14.55
C TRP A 342 -22.71 -2.55 -14.09
N PRO A 343 -22.99 -1.73 -13.06
CA PRO A 343 -24.36 -1.45 -12.62
C PRO A 343 -25.08 -0.48 -13.57
N GLY A 344 -25.20 -0.89 -14.83
CA GLY A 344 -26.23 -0.55 -15.81
C GLY A 344 -26.93 -1.79 -16.37
N GLY A 345 -26.42 -3.01 -16.10
CA GLY A 345 -27.00 -4.29 -16.50
C GLY A 345 -28.11 -4.74 -15.55
N ARG A 346 -29.27 -4.09 -15.63
CA ARG A 346 -30.41 -4.19 -14.70
C ARG A 346 -31.10 -5.57 -14.58
N ARG A 347 -30.62 -6.66 -15.19
CA ARG A 347 -31.51 -7.83 -15.46
C ARG A 347 -31.43 -9.03 -14.53
N ASP A 348 -30.32 -9.32 -13.83
CA ASP A 348 -30.21 -10.61 -13.11
C ASP A 348 -29.59 -10.55 -11.69
N ALA A 349 -29.49 -9.38 -11.05
CA ALA A 349 -29.00 -9.31 -9.67
C ALA A 349 -30.02 -9.90 -8.67
N PRO A 350 -29.59 -10.71 -7.68
CA PRO A 350 -30.48 -11.24 -6.65
C PRO A 350 -31.23 -10.11 -5.89
N PRO A 351 -32.49 -10.31 -5.47
CA PRO A 351 -33.27 -9.27 -4.78
C PRO A 351 -32.56 -8.67 -3.56
N ALA A 352 -31.85 -9.48 -2.77
CA ALA A 352 -31.09 -9.02 -1.61
C ALA A 352 -29.95 -8.04 -1.98
N VAL A 353 -29.33 -8.20 -3.16
CA VAL A 353 -28.29 -7.28 -3.66
C VAL A 353 -28.92 -5.96 -4.09
N VAL A 354 -30.10 -6.02 -4.72
CA VAL A 354 -30.86 -4.81 -5.10
C VAL A 354 -31.33 -4.03 -3.87
N GLU A 355 -31.84 -4.72 -2.85
CA GLU A 355 -32.25 -4.11 -1.59
C GLU A 355 -31.07 -3.45 -0.86
N ARG A 356 -29.95 -4.18 -0.72
CA ARG A 356 -28.71 -3.63 -0.15
C ARG A 356 -28.22 -2.40 -0.91
N ARG A 357 -28.18 -2.45 -2.25
CA ARG A 357 -27.81 -1.29 -3.08
C ARG A 357 -28.70 -0.08 -2.81
N ASN A 358 -30.02 -0.27 -2.73
CA ASN A 358 -30.95 0.83 -2.48
C ASN A 358 -30.77 1.42 -1.07
N GLN A 359 -30.50 0.56 -0.09
CA GLN A 359 -30.14 0.99 1.27
C GLN A 359 -28.86 1.81 1.28
N ASP A 360 -27.80 1.33 0.62
CA ASP A 360 -26.50 2.01 0.54
C ASP A 360 -26.62 3.36 -0.19
N LEU A 361 -27.34 3.43 -1.31
CA LEU A 361 -27.59 4.70 -2.03
C LEU A 361 -28.39 5.70 -1.18
N THR A 362 -29.32 5.20 -0.35
CA THR A 362 -30.07 6.04 0.59
C THR A 362 -29.16 6.56 1.70
N GLU A 363 -28.24 5.73 2.19
CA GLU A 363 -27.24 6.14 3.19
C GLU A 363 -26.26 7.17 2.60
N TYR A 364 -25.76 6.94 1.38
CA TYR A 364 -24.92 7.88 0.66
C TYR A 364 -25.62 9.24 0.53
N ALA A 365 -26.89 9.25 0.11
CA ALA A 365 -27.65 10.48 -0.01
C ALA A 365 -27.80 11.21 1.34
N ARG A 366 -27.98 10.46 2.43
CA ARG A 366 -28.05 11.02 3.79
C ARG A 366 -26.72 11.65 4.20
N CYS A 367 -25.60 10.95 4.03
CA CYS A 367 -24.26 11.46 4.35
C CYS A 367 -23.92 12.73 3.56
N LEU A 368 -24.39 12.84 2.32
CA LEU A 368 -24.07 13.93 1.42
C LEU A 368 -24.98 15.16 1.57
N THR A 369 -26.06 15.05 2.35
CA THR A 369 -27.01 16.14 2.57
C THR A 369 -26.33 17.27 3.35
N ALA A 370 -26.22 18.44 2.72
CA ALA A 370 -25.63 19.64 3.30
C ALA A 370 -26.33 20.90 2.75
N PRO A 371 -26.31 22.04 3.46
CA PRO A 371 -26.99 23.26 3.01
C PRO A 371 -26.58 23.77 1.62
N SER A 372 -25.34 23.50 1.19
CA SER A 372 -24.78 23.92 -0.10
C SER A 372 -24.95 22.90 -1.23
N ARG A 373 -25.74 21.84 -1.00
CA ARG A 373 -25.89 20.72 -1.93
C ARG A 373 -27.33 20.29 -2.03
N LYS A 374 -27.76 20.01 -3.26
CA LYS A 374 -29.02 19.31 -3.52
C LYS A 374 -28.70 17.87 -3.90
N VAL A 375 -29.21 16.94 -3.09
CA VAL A 375 -28.90 15.52 -3.21
C VAL A 375 -30.16 14.74 -3.62
N SER A 376 -30.02 13.84 -4.59
CA SER A 376 -31.13 12.97 -5.02
C SER A 376 -30.63 11.60 -5.46
N VAL A 377 -31.43 10.56 -5.24
CA VAL A 377 -31.17 9.23 -5.78
C VAL A 377 -31.78 9.15 -7.18
N SER A 378 -30.95 8.92 -8.19
CA SER A 378 -31.36 8.81 -9.59
C SER A 378 -32.00 7.46 -9.88
N SER A 379 -32.92 7.44 -10.85
CA SER A 379 -33.47 6.18 -11.42
C SER A 379 -32.42 5.33 -12.15
N GLU A 380 -31.28 5.93 -12.51
CA GLU A 380 -30.08 5.26 -13.02
C GLU A 380 -29.33 4.48 -11.91
N GLY A 381 -29.73 4.64 -10.65
CA GLY A 381 -29.19 3.94 -9.50
C GLY A 381 -27.82 4.46 -9.05
N CYS A 382 -27.70 5.78 -9.02
CA CYS A 382 -26.59 6.53 -8.44
C CYS A 382 -27.15 7.69 -7.58
N VAL A 383 -26.33 8.27 -6.71
CA VAL A 383 -26.67 9.52 -6.03
C VAL A 383 -26.14 10.70 -6.85
N ARG A 384 -27.01 11.66 -7.16
CA ARG A 384 -26.66 12.93 -7.80
C ARG A 384 -26.53 14.00 -6.74
N VAL A 385 -25.42 14.74 -6.78
CA VAL A 385 -25.13 15.89 -5.92
C VAL A 385 -24.95 17.11 -6.81
N GLU A 386 -25.91 18.03 -6.76
CA GLU A 386 -25.84 19.32 -7.43
C GLU A 386 -25.29 20.36 -6.43
N PHE A 387 -24.18 21.02 -6.77
CA PHE A 387 -23.59 22.06 -5.94
C PHE A 387 -24.32 23.39 -6.20
N THR A 388 -24.87 24.00 -5.15
CA THR A 388 -25.45 25.34 -5.27
C THR A 388 -24.33 26.35 -5.06
N ASP A 389 -23.89 27.03 -6.12
CA ASP A 389 -22.85 28.06 -6.00
C ASP A 389 -23.30 29.15 -5.02
N ALA A 390 -22.55 29.33 -3.93
CA ALA A 390 -22.77 30.41 -2.97
C ALA A 390 -22.09 31.73 -3.38
N SER A 391 -21.58 31.86 -4.61
CA SER A 391 -20.79 33.02 -5.06
C SER A 391 -21.24 33.59 -6.41
N ALA A 392 -22.54 33.71 -6.64
CA ALA A 392 -23.10 34.49 -7.75
C ALA A 392 -24.07 35.56 -7.24
N ASP A 393 -23.60 36.45 -6.36
CA ASP A 393 -24.24 37.74 -6.17
C ASP A 393 -23.27 38.88 -6.55
N PRO A 394 -23.29 39.35 -7.81
CA PRO A 394 -22.47 40.48 -8.24
C PRO A 394 -22.96 41.84 -7.67
N SER A 395 -23.96 41.89 -6.79
CA SER A 395 -24.53 43.14 -6.27
C SER A 395 -23.94 43.62 -4.92
N ARG A 396 -22.85 43.00 -4.44
CA ARG A 396 -22.07 43.49 -3.30
C ARG A 396 -20.60 43.71 -3.68
N SER A 397 -20.35 44.78 -4.43
CA SER A 397 -19.03 45.44 -4.53
C SER A 397 -19.16 46.86 -4.01
#